data_AF-A0A097QTM2-F1
#
_entry.id   AF-A0A097QTM2-F1
#
_cell.length_a   1.000
_cell.length_b   1.000
_cell.length_c   1.000
_cell.angle_alpha   90.00
_cell.angle_beta   90.00
_cell.angle_gamma   90.00
#
_symmetry.space_group_name_H-M   'P 1'
#
loop_
_entity.id
_entity.type
_entity.pdbx_description
1 polymer ?
#
loop_
_entity_poly.entity_id
_entity_poly.type
_entity_poly.pdbx_seq_one_letter_code
_entity_poly.pdbx_strand_id
1 'polypeptide(L)'
;MSEYWQEYKSIEKYGKRPDILVFKREVYEDLKNELPEDLTVVPEDDIEDIVKKSLGGIEVEMSMWISSKMPDYGKPITKKNMTLPTIWIKVEDLPGLVQWKEHYNKPIYSVQVFLDQAFMVSFDWVLDTLNNYGVPILNDTKLRELFQREKGKRNGVLSQLWKNKGILLTVQKYGDRPADSSESLKAVLRVAYSSGVKFGVFTKKPQFKAGIIEQSNGQIIPFVKPVGGILKMTEEAEKVFLGCG
;
A
#
# COMPACT_ATOMS: atom_id res chain seq x y z
N MET A 1 12.80 -16.70 -10.51
CA MET A 1 11.73 -16.08 -9.69
C MET A 1 11.44 -16.85 -8.40
N SER A 2 11.80 -18.14 -8.23
CA SER A 2 11.54 -18.88 -6.97
C SER A 2 12.54 -18.60 -5.85
N GLU A 3 13.83 -18.40 -6.15
CA GLU A 3 14.89 -18.17 -5.12
C GLU A 3 14.75 -16.81 -4.44
N TYR A 4 14.55 -15.73 -5.20
CA TYR A 4 14.36 -14.37 -4.65
C TYR A 4 13.22 -14.31 -3.62
N TRP A 5 12.05 -14.92 -3.90
CA TRP A 5 10.92 -14.92 -2.96
C TRP A 5 11.14 -15.85 -1.75
N GLN A 6 11.98 -16.87 -1.88
CA GLN A 6 12.34 -17.76 -0.77
C GLN A 6 13.34 -17.09 0.16
N GLU A 7 14.35 -16.42 -0.39
CA GLU A 7 15.33 -15.61 0.34
C GLU A 7 14.63 -14.45 1.06
N TYR A 8 13.75 -13.71 0.35
CA TYR A 8 12.94 -12.62 0.90
C TYR A 8 12.09 -13.05 2.11
N LYS A 9 11.41 -14.21 2.04
CA LYS A 9 10.62 -14.73 3.17
C LYS A 9 11.46 -15.22 4.34
N SER A 10 12.70 -15.66 4.10
CA SER A 10 13.61 -16.07 5.17
C SER A 10 14.21 -14.89 5.93
N ILE A 11 14.22 -13.71 5.30
CA ILE A 11 14.75 -12.45 5.84
C ILE A 11 13.73 -11.73 6.75
N GLU A 12 12.43 -11.86 6.47
CA GLU A 12 11.31 -11.21 7.20
C GLU A 12 10.97 -11.88 8.56
N LYS A 13 11.99 -12.05 9.41
CA LYS A 13 11.89 -12.74 10.70
C LYS A 13 10.85 -12.13 11.65
N TYR A 14 10.70 -10.81 11.65
CA TYR A 14 9.78 -10.08 12.53
C TYR A 14 8.53 -9.57 11.81
N GLY A 15 8.16 -10.21 10.70
CA GLY A 15 7.05 -9.81 9.84
C GLY A 15 7.50 -9.06 8.58
N LYS A 16 6.52 -8.61 7.79
CA LYS A 16 6.76 -7.90 6.54
C LYS A 16 7.22 -6.48 6.82
N ARG A 17 8.41 -6.13 6.36
CA ARG A 17 8.91 -4.75 6.47
C ARG A 17 8.22 -3.88 5.41
N PRO A 18 7.76 -2.65 5.75
CA PRO A 18 7.23 -1.71 4.77
C PRO A 18 8.24 -1.39 3.67
N ASP A 19 7.76 -1.09 2.47
CA ASP A 19 8.61 -0.84 1.29
C ASP A 19 9.65 0.28 1.50
N ILE A 20 9.31 1.31 2.28
CA ILE A 20 10.18 2.46 2.54
C ILE A 20 10.23 2.76 4.04
N LEU A 21 11.44 2.93 4.58
CA LEU A 21 11.66 3.47 5.93
C LEU A 21 11.82 4.99 5.87
N VAL A 22 11.18 5.68 6.81
CA VAL A 22 11.20 7.15 6.89
C VAL A 22 12.10 7.57 8.04
N PHE A 23 12.99 8.53 7.81
CA PHE A 23 13.93 9.03 8.80
C PHE A 23 13.84 10.56 8.89
N LYS A 24 14.19 11.11 10.06
CA LYS A 24 14.58 12.51 10.12
C LYS A 24 15.83 12.72 9.27
N ARG A 25 15.96 13.89 8.65
CA ARG A 25 17.07 14.16 7.73
C ARG A 25 18.42 14.00 8.41
N GLU A 26 18.57 14.59 9.60
CA GLU A 26 19.79 14.52 10.39
C GLU A 26 20.20 13.06 10.71
N VAL A 27 19.24 12.21 11.09
CA VAL A 27 19.49 10.79 11.35
C VAL A 27 19.89 10.04 10.08
N TYR A 28 19.26 10.35 8.95
CA TYR A 28 19.60 9.74 7.67
C TYR A 28 21.00 10.14 7.21
N GLU A 29 21.39 11.41 7.36
CA GLU A 29 22.72 11.89 6.97
C GLU A 29 23.84 11.19 7.75
N ASP A 30 23.61 10.84 9.01
CA ASP A 30 24.54 10.06 9.83
C ASP A 30 24.61 8.59 9.36
N LEU A 31 23.47 8.01 8.97
CA LEU A 31 23.36 6.60 8.59
C LEU A 31 23.75 6.28 7.14
N LYS A 32 23.65 7.24 6.21
CA LYS A 32 23.68 6.96 4.76
C LYS A 32 24.93 6.22 4.27
N ASN A 33 26.06 6.38 4.98
CA ASN A 33 27.32 5.72 4.63
C ASN A 33 27.42 4.28 5.19
N GLU A 34 26.56 3.93 6.14
CA GLU A 34 26.44 2.60 6.75
C GLU A 34 25.33 1.77 6.10
N LEU A 35 24.48 2.38 5.26
CA LEU A 35 23.38 1.68 4.60
C LEU A 35 23.90 0.72 3.53
N PRO A 36 23.41 -0.53 3.49
CA PRO A 36 23.70 -1.45 2.40
C PRO A 36 23.11 -0.94 1.08
N GLU A 37 23.68 -1.40 -0.04
CA GLU A 37 23.26 -0.97 -1.39
C GLU A 37 21.79 -1.31 -1.67
N ASP A 38 21.33 -2.48 -1.21
CA ASP A 38 19.94 -2.91 -1.31
C ASP A 38 19.45 -3.45 0.03
N LEU A 39 18.71 -2.63 0.77
CA LEU A 39 18.10 -3.03 2.05
C LEU A 39 17.12 -4.20 1.91
N THR A 40 16.49 -4.42 0.74
CA THR A 40 15.39 -5.37 0.56
C THR A 40 15.81 -6.83 0.70
N VAL A 41 17.10 -7.11 0.56
CA VAL A 41 17.69 -8.45 0.63
C VAL A 41 18.60 -8.66 1.85
N VAL A 42 18.63 -7.69 2.77
CA VAL A 42 19.47 -7.77 3.96
C VAL A 42 18.69 -8.39 5.12
N PRO A 43 19.24 -9.41 5.82
CA PRO A 43 18.64 -10.00 7.01
C PRO A 43 18.19 -8.94 8.02
N GLU A 44 16.99 -9.09 8.58
CA GLU A 44 16.40 -8.07 9.46
C GLU A 44 17.24 -7.83 10.74
N ASP A 45 17.92 -8.88 11.24
CA ASP A 45 18.83 -8.79 12.40
C ASP A 45 20.03 -7.85 12.13
N ASP A 46 20.51 -7.76 10.88
CA ASP A 46 21.71 -6.96 10.52
C ASP A 46 21.40 -5.46 10.41
N ILE A 47 20.13 -5.10 10.27
CA ILE A 47 19.65 -3.72 10.07
C ILE A 47 18.69 -3.27 11.18
N GLU A 48 18.55 -4.07 12.24
CA GLU A 48 17.60 -3.82 13.32
C GLU A 48 17.81 -2.42 13.94
N ASP A 49 19.07 -2.03 14.14
CA ASP A 49 19.44 -0.71 14.67
C ASP A 49 19.10 0.44 13.71
N ILE A 50 19.18 0.19 12.39
CA ILE A 50 18.74 1.15 11.37
C ILE A 50 17.22 1.28 11.44
N VAL A 51 16.48 0.16 11.50
CA VAL A 51 15.02 0.16 11.59
C VAL A 51 14.54 0.91 12.84
N LYS A 52 15.17 0.67 14.00
CA LYS A 52 14.83 1.34 15.26
C LYS A 52 15.00 2.87 15.20
N LYS A 53 15.93 3.37 14.38
CA LYS A 53 16.16 4.82 14.17
C LYS A 53 15.11 5.48 13.25
N SER A 54 14.30 4.70 12.54
CA SER A 54 13.24 5.23 11.67
C SER A 54 12.11 5.91 12.47
N LEU A 55 11.43 6.85 11.84
CA LEU A 55 10.16 7.42 12.31
C LEU A 55 8.98 6.47 12.09
N GLY A 56 9.09 5.60 11.08
CA GLY A 56 8.01 4.74 10.63
C GLY A 56 8.31 4.15 9.25
N GLY A 57 7.34 3.41 8.73
CA GLY A 57 7.39 2.83 7.39
C GLY A 57 6.28 3.34 6.48
N ILE A 58 6.51 3.25 5.18
CA ILE A 58 5.53 3.48 4.14
C ILE A 58 5.39 2.20 3.32
N GLU A 59 4.16 1.72 3.20
CA GLU A 59 3.77 0.70 2.23
C GLU A 59 3.26 1.42 0.97
N VAL A 60 3.89 1.19 -0.19
CA VAL A 60 3.65 1.96 -1.40
C VAL A 60 2.90 1.13 -2.44
N GLU A 61 1.80 1.68 -2.95
CA GLU A 61 1.12 1.18 -4.13
C GLU A 61 1.14 2.22 -5.26
N MET A 62 1.21 1.75 -6.50
CA MET A 62 1.21 2.61 -7.69
C MET A 62 -0.05 2.43 -8.52
N SER A 63 -0.54 3.52 -9.10
CA SER A 63 -1.67 3.54 -10.03
C SER A 63 -1.32 4.31 -11.30
N MET A 64 -1.66 3.73 -12.46
CA MET A 64 -1.47 4.36 -13.78
C MET A 64 -2.51 5.45 -14.11
N TRP A 65 -3.25 5.92 -13.13
CA TRP A 65 -4.24 6.98 -13.30
C TRP A 65 -3.64 8.36 -13.05
N ILE A 66 -4.13 9.36 -13.79
CA ILE A 66 -4.03 10.76 -13.39
C ILE A 66 -5.20 11.01 -12.42
N SER A 67 -4.91 11.05 -11.12
CA SER A 67 -5.93 11.10 -10.07
C SER A 67 -6.83 12.33 -10.17
N SER A 68 -6.27 13.49 -10.51
CA SER A 68 -7.04 14.74 -10.66
C SER A 68 -8.02 14.72 -11.84
N LYS A 69 -7.88 13.75 -12.75
CA LYS A 69 -8.74 13.57 -13.93
C LYS A 69 -9.73 12.41 -13.77
N MET A 70 -9.74 11.74 -12.62
CA MET A 70 -10.71 10.67 -12.38
C MET A 70 -12.14 11.24 -12.36
N PRO A 71 -13.13 10.54 -12.94
CA PRO A 71 -14.50 11.05 -13.11
C PRO A 71 -15.17 11.56 -11.83
N ASP A 72 -14.87 10.97 -10.68
CA ASP A 72 -15.47 11.33 -9.40
C ASP A 72 -14.47 11.98 -8.43
N TYR A 73 -13.32 12.45 -8.92
CA TYR A 73 -12.42 13.27 -8.12
C TYR A 73 -13.10 14.56 -7.66
N GLY A 74 -12.89 14.93 -6.40
CA GLY A 74 -13.51 16.11 -5.79
C GLY A 74 -14.98 15.94 -5.41
N LYS A 75 -15.62 14.81 -5.73
CA LYS A 75 -17.03 14.57 -5.41
C LYS A 75 -17.18 13.88 -4.05
N PRO A 76 -18.25 14.20 -3.29
CA PRO A 76 -18.54 13.52 -2.03
C PRO A 76 -18.90 12.05 -2.25
N ILE A 77 -18.52 11.20 -1.30
CA ILE A 77 -18.79 9.77 -1.35
C ILE A 77 -20.29 9.51 -1.20
N THR A 78 -20.92 9.03 -2.27
CA THR A 78 -22.39 8.81 -2.32
C THR A 78 -22.77 7.38 -2.72
N LYS A 79 -21.96 6.71 -3.52
CA LYS A 79 -22.24 5.35 -4.05
C LYS A 79 -20.96 4.51 -4.13
N LYS A 80 -21.09 3.18 -4.10
CA LYS A 80 -19.94 2.25 -4.03
C LYS A 80 -19.09 2.16 -5.30
N ASN A 81 -19.62 2.54 -6.46
CA ASN A 81 -18.99 2.41 -7.76
C ASN A 81 -18.40 3.73 -8.28
N MET A 82 -17.95 4.60 -7.39
CA MET A 82 -17.29 5.85 -7.78
C MET A 82 -15.88 5.58 -8.31
N THR A 83 -15.53 6.28 -9.38
CA THR A 83 -14.18 6.27 -9.94
C THR A 83 -13.44 7.50 -9.41
N LEU A 84 -12.86 7.33 -8.23
CA LEU A 84 -12.09 8.33 -7.51
C LEU A 84 -10.77 7.73 -7.01
N PRO A 85 -9.78 8.55 -6.61
CA PRO A 85 -8.51 8.04 -6.11
C PRO A 85 -8.72 7.26 -4.81
N THR A 86 -8.21 6.04 -4.76
CA THR A 86 -8.28 5.19 -3.57
C THR A 86 -6.90 4.71 -3.19
N ILE A 87 -6.58 4.71 -1.91
CA ILE A 87 -5.37 4.11 -1.35
C ILE A 87 -5.64 2.62 -1.14
N TRP A 88 -4.83 1.76 -1.76
CA TRP A 88 -5.02 0.31 -1.71
C TRP A 88 -4.19 -0.30 -0.60
N ILE A 89 -4.83 -1.18 0.17
CA ILE A 89 -4.16 -2.02 1.16
C ILE A 89 -4.53 -3.46 0.84
N LYS A 90 -3.54 -4.25 0.47
CA LYS A 90 -3.66 -5.69 0.20
C LYS A 90 -3.83 -6.42 1.53
N VAL A 91 -4.90 -7.19 1.64
CA VAL A 91 -5.22 -7.89 2.89
C VAL A 91 -4.17 -8.96 3.21
N GLU A 92 -3.58 -9.57 2.19
CA GLU A 92 -2.55 -10.59 2.37
C GLU A 92 -1.29 -10.07 3.09
N ASP A 93 -1.00 -8.77 2.98
CA ASP A 93 0.17 -8.14 3.59
C ASP A 93 -0.08 -7.76 5.05
N LEU A 94 -1.34 -7.62 5.46
CA LEU A 94 -1.71 -7.13 6.80
C LEU A 94 -1.07 -7.91 7.95
N PRO A 95 -1.10 -9.27 7.98
CA PRO A 95 -0.54 -10.00 9.12
C PRO A 95 0.96 -9.77 9.29
N GLY A 96 1.70 -9.64 8.19
CA GLY A 96 3.14 -9.37 8.22
C GLY A 96 3.43 -7.94 8.68
N LEU A 97 2.70 -6.96 8.15
CA LEU A 97 2.86 -5.55 8.51
C LEU A 97 2.49 -5.29 9.98
N VAL A 98 1.46 -5.96 10.50
CA VAL A 98 1.08 -5.88 11.93
C VAL A 98 2.18 -6.44 12.82
N GLN A 99 2.75 -7.61 12.49
CA GLN A 99 3.86 -8.19 13.24
C GLN A 99 5.07 -7.25 13.29
N TRP A 100 5.45 -6.68 12.14
CA TRP A 100 6.57 -5.74 12.07
C TRP A 100 6.32 -4.50 12.91
N LYS A 101 5.11 -3.94 12.80
CA LYS A 101 4.69 -2.78 13.60
C LYS A 101 4.74 -3.06 15.10
N GLU A 102 4.20 -4.19 15.54
CA GLU A 102 4.18 -4.57 16.95
C GLU A 102 5.59 -4.80 17.49
N HIS A 103 6.46 -5.43 16.70
CA HIS A 103 7.85 -5.68 17.06
C HIS A 103 8.65 -4.37 17.24
N TYR A 104 8.64 -3.49 16.24
CA TYR A 104 9.44 -2.26 16.26
C TYR A 104 8.76 -1.08 16.97
N ASN A 105 7.47 -1.20 17.27
CA ASN A 105 6.62 -0.12 17.77
C ASN A 105 6.71 1.14 16.90
N LYS A 106 6.60 0.96 15.57
CA LYS A 106 6.69 2.02 14.57
C LYS A 106 5.38 2.16 13.78
N PRO A 107 4.93 3.38 13.45
CA PRO A 107 3.76 3.57 12.62
C PRO A 107 4.03 3.14 11.17
N ILE A 108 2.98 2.66 10.51
CA ILE A 108 2.98 2.36 9.07
C ILE A 108 1.95 3.28 8.40
N TYR A 109 2.29 3.79 7.22
CA TYR A 109 1.39 4.55 6.37
C TYR A 109 1.27 3.88 5.01
N SER A 110 0.05 3.66 4.53
CA SER A 110 -0.15 3.22 3.15
C SER A 110 -0.19 4.45 2.26
N VAL A 111 0.66 4.48 1.23
CA VAL A 111 0.75 5.57 0.26
C VAL A 111 0.41 5.05 -1.13
N GLN A 112 -0.57 5.69 -1.75
CA GLN A 112 -0.92 5.42 -3.14
C GLN A 112 -0.42 6.55 -4.03
N VAL A 113 0.49 6.20 -4.95
CA VAL A 113 1.06 7.10 -5.94
C VAL A 113 0.26 7.02 -7.25
N PHE A 114 -0.23 8.16 -7.72
CA PHE A 114 -0.84 8.36 -9.03
C PHE A 114 0.13 9.13 -9.94
N LEU A 115 -0.20 9.30 -11.22
CA LEU A 115 0.72 9.93 -12.19
C LEU A 115 0.92 11.45 -12.02
N ASP A 116 0.18 12.06 -11.08
CA ASP A 116 0.15 13.50 -10.84
C ASP A 116 0.31 13.90 -9.36
N GLN A 117 -0.15 13.04 -8.43
CA GLN A 117 -0.07 13.27 -6.98
C GLN A 117 -0.16 11.95 -6.23
N ALA A 118 0.03 11.99 -4.92
CA ALA A 118 -0.06 10.82 -4.04
C ALA A 118 -0.91 11.13 -2.81
N PHE A 119 -1.52 10.10 -2.25
CA PHE A 119 -2.33 10.17 -1.04
C PHE A 119 -1.88 9.11 -0.04
N MET A 120 -2.06 9.38 1.24
CA MET A 120 -1.68 8.46 2.31
C MET A 120 -2.78 8.27 3.34
N VAL A 121 -2.75 7.14 4.03
CA VAL A 121 -3.59 6.87 5.19
C VAL A 121 -2.77 6.16 6.27
N SER A 122 -3.03 6.50 7.53
CA SER A 122 -2.48 5.78 8.68
C SER A 122 -3.00 4.34 8.68
N PHE A 123 -2.11 3.39 8.82
CA PHE A 123 -2.48 1.98 8.93
C PHE A 123 -3.34 1.74 10.17
N ASP A 124 -2.94 2.29 11.32
CA ASP A 124 -3.70 2.17 12.58
C ASP A 124 -5.13 2.67 12.47
N TRP A 125 -5.33 3.85 11.90
CA TRP A 125 -6.68 4.37 11.67
C TRP A 125 -7.55 3.42 10.84
N VAL A 126 -6.98 2.75 9.83
CA VAL A 126 -7.71 1.77 9.02
C VAL A 126 -8.06 0.54 9.86
N LEU A 127 -7.10 -0.03 10.59
CA LEU A 127 -7.32 -1.22 11.43
C LEU A 127 -8.36 -0.94 12.52
N ASP A 128 -8.22 0.18 13.23
CA ASP A 128 -9.14 0.60 14.29
C ASP A 128 -10.54 0.84 13.74
N THR A 129 -10.65 1.51 12.59
CA THR A 129 -11.94 1.72 11.94
C THR A 129 -12.60 0.39 11.58
N LEU A 130 -11.85 -0.57 11.06
CA LEU A 130 -12.39 -1.88 10.69
C LEU A 130 -12.78 -2.70 11.92
N ASN A 131 -11.99 -2.67 12.99
CA ASN A 131 -12.29 -3.32 14.25
C ASN A 131 -13.57 -2.75 14.88
N ASN A 132 -13.73 -1.42 14.89
CA ASN A 132 -14.93 -0.74 15.39
C ASN A 132 -16.21 -1.11 14.61
N TYR A 133 -16.08 -1.54 13.36
CA TYR A 133 -17.19 -2.04 12.54
C TYR A 133 -17.32 -3.58 12.57
N GLY A 134 -16.53 -4.28 13.40
CA GLY A 134 -16.58 -5.73 13.54
C GLY A 134 -16.07 -6.50 12.31
N VAL A 135 -15.13 -5.92 11.55
CA VAL A 135 -14.56 -6.55 10.35
C VAL A 135 -13.32 -7.40 10.71
N PRO A 136 -13.29 -8.71 10.38
CA PRO A 136 -12.23 -9.63 10.82
C PRO A 136 -11.01 -9.61 9.87
N ILE A 137 -10.28 -8.50 9.86
CA ILE A 137 -9.29 -8.19 8.81
C ILE A 137 -8.03 -9.08 8.77
N LEU A 138 -7.67 -9.74 9.86
CA LEU A 138 -6.50 -10.64 9.92
C LEU A 138 -6.80 -12.06 9.42
N ASN A 139 -8.00 -12.30 8.89
CA ASN A 139 -8.38 -13.59 8.34
C ASN A 139 -9.05 -13.40 6.97
N ASP A 140 -8.26 -13.61 5.93
CA ASP A 140 -8.68 -13.41 4.54
C ASP A 140 -9.91 -14.27 4.16
N THR A 141 -10.01 -15.52 4.67
CA THR A 141 -11.20 -16.37 4.49
C THR A 141 -12.45 -15.71 5.09
N LYS A 142 -12.40 -15.28 6.36
CA LYS A 142 -13.52 -14.60 7.03
C LYS A 142 -13.88 -13.29 6.35
N LEU A 143 -12.90 -12.57 5.80
CA LEU A 143 -13.14 -11.36 5.01
C LEU A 143 -13.88 -11.65 3.71
N ARG A 144 -13.50 -12.72 2.98
CA ARG A 144 -14.21 -13.15 1.78
C ARG A 144 -15.63 -13.58 2.09
N GLU A 145 -15.85 -14.32 3.17
CA GLU A 145 -17.19 -14.70 3.65
C GLU A 145 -18.04 -13.47 4.00
N LEU A 146 -17.46 -12.51 4.74
CA LEU A 146 -18.10 -11.23 5.03
C LEU A 146 -18.46 -10.49 3.73
N PHE A 147 -17.53 -10.41 2.78
CA PHE A 147 -17.76 -9.76 1.49
C PHE A 147 -18.95 -10.39 0.75
N GLN A 148 -19.00 -11.73 0.65
CA GLN A 148 -20.13 -12.41 0.01
C GLN A 148 -21.45 -12.16 0.74
N ARG A 149 -21.44 -12.24 2.07
CA ARG A 149 -22.62 -12.01 2.91
C ARG A 149 -23.17 -10.59 2.81
N GLU A 150 -22.29 -9.59 2.67
CA GLU A 150 -22.66 -8.17 2.67
C GLU A 150 -22.84 -7.57 1.27
N LYS A 151 -22.48 -8.33 0.21
CA LYS A 151 -22.64 -7.92 -1.18
C LYS A 151 -24.10 -7.56 -1.47
N GLY A 152 -24.33 -6.40 -2.08
CA GLY A 152 -25.67 -5.91 -2.41
C GLY A 152 -26.47 -5.28 -1.26
N LYS A 153 -26.08 -5.47 0.01
CA LYS A 153 -26.79 -4.84 1.14
C LYS A 153 -26.58 -3.33 1.17
N ARG A 154 -27.68 -2.56 1.15
CA ARG A 154 -27.66 -1.08 1.18
C ARG A 154 -27.27 -0.50 2.54
N ASN A 155 -27.63 -1.18 3.64
CA ASN A 155 -27.37 -0.77 5.02
C ASN A 155 -26.47 -1.76 5.78
N GLY A 156 -25.83 -2.69 5.08
CA GLY A 156 -24.87 -3.63 5.66
C GLY A 156 -23.58 -2.94 6.12
N VAL A 157 -22.78 -3.65 6.92
CA VAL A 157 -21.53 -3.14 7.53
C VAL A 157 -20.59 -2.55 6.47
N LEU A 158 -20.36 -3.27 5.36
CA LEU A 158 -19.50 -2.79 4.27
C LEU A 158 -20.08 -1.56 3.53
N SER A 159 -21.40 -1.39 3.55
CA SER A 159 -22.04 -0.19 2.99
C SER A 159 -21.85 1.02 3.89
N GLN A 160 -21.97 0.81 5.21
CA GLN A 160 -21.76 1.86 6.20
C GLN A 160 -20.30 2.29 6.26
N LEU A 161 -19.35 1.35 6.21
CA LEU A 161 -17.91 1.65 6.10
C LEU A 161 -17.61 2.55 4.91
N TRP A 162 -18.16 2.24 3.74
CA TRP A 162 -17.97 3.07 2.56
C TRP A 162 -18.56 4.47 2.75
N LYS A 163 -19.82 4.58 3.18
CA LYS A 163 -20.51 5.86 3.31
C LYS A 163 -19.92 6.75 4.40
N ASN A 164 -19.57 6.17 5.54
CA ASN A 164 -19.23 6.92 6.75
C ASN A 164 -17.71 7.13 6.89
N LYS A 165 -16.91 6.22 6.32
CA LYS A 165 -15.45 6.19 6.50
C LYS A 165 -14.69 6.13 5.19
N GLY A 166 -15.37 5.97 4.05
CA GLY A 166 -14.71 5.87 2.74
C GLY A 166 -13.91 4.60 2.54
N ILE A 167 -14.17 3.54 3.31
CA ILE A 167 -13.45 2.26 3.17
C ILE A 167 -14.32 1.26 2.40
N LEU A 168 -13.78 0.74 1.30
CA LEU A 168 -14.42 -0.28 0.48
C LEU A 168 -13.60 -1.57 0.54
N LEU A 169 -14.23 -2.67 0.95
CA LEU A 169 -13.68 -4.01 0.77
C LEU A 169 -14.04 -4.52 -0.63
N THR A 170 -13.02 -4.95 -1.37
CA THR A 170 -13.16 -5.63 -2.66
C THR A 170 -12.47 -6.98 -2.63
N VAL A 171 -12.95 -7.93 -3.44
CA VAL A 171 -12.27 -9.20 -3.68
C VAL A 171 -11.98 -9.26 -5.18
N GLN A 172 -10.71 -9.34 -5.54
CA GLN A 172 -10.24 -9.36 -6.93
C GLN A 172 -9.75 -10.77 -7.29
N LYS A 173 -9.95 -11.17 -8.55
CA LYS A 173 -9.35 -12.39 -9.10
C LYS A 173 -7.96 -12.03 -9.63
N TYR A 174 -6.92 -12.67 -9.12
CA TYR A 174 -5.58 -12.60 -9.70
C TYR A 174 -5.26 -13.92 -10.40
N GLY A 175 -4.88 -13.83 -11.68
CA GLY A 175 -4.42 -14.95 -12.49
C GLY A 175 -3.76 -14.42 -13.76
N ASP A 176 -2.46 -14.65 -13.90
CA ASP A 176 -1.64 -14.15 -15.03
C ASP A 176 -1.69 -15.05 -16.27
N ARG A 177 -2.58 -16.05 -16.32
CA ARG A 177 -2.71 -16.96 -17.45
C ARG A 177 -4.16 -17.36 -17.71
N PRO A 178 -4.60 -17.46 -18.98
CA PRO A 178 -5.89 -18.07 -19.33
C PRO A 178 -6.02 -19.58 -19.00
N ALA A 179 -5.06 -20.21 -18.32
CA ALA A 179 -5.01 -21.68 -18.18
C ALA A 179 -4.30 -22.22 -16.93
N ASP A 180 -4.05 -21.43 -15.88
CA ASP A 180 -3.52 -21.98 -14.62
C ASP A 180 -4.61 -22.03 -13.54
N SER A 181 -4.87 -23.22 -13.03
CA SER A 181 -6.07 -23.62 -12.30
C SER A 181 -6.05 -23.28 -10.80
N SER A 182 -5.27 -22.27 -10.40
CA SER A 182 -5.34 -21.71 -9.05
C SER A 182 -5.68 -20.22 -9.11
N GLU A 183 -6.95 -19.91 -9.41
CA GLU A 183 -7.49 -18.56 -9.25
C GLU A 183 -7.34 -18.12 -7.78
N SER A 184 -6.28 -17.37 -7.46
CA SER A 184 -6.16 -16.77 -6.14
C SER A 184 -7.06 -15.53 -6.09
N LEU A 185 -8.22 -15.66 -5.45
CA LEU A 185 -8.97 -14.49 -5.02
C LEU A 185 -8.10 -13.75 -3.99
N LYS A 186 -8.10 -12.42 -3.99
CA LYS A 186 -7.39 -11.61 -3.00
C LYS A 186 -8.29 -10.48 -2.52
N ALA A 187 -8.40 -10.31 -1.21
CA ALA A 187 -9.14 -9.20 -0.64
C ALA A 187 -8.27 -7.93 -0.64
N VAL A 188 -8.85 -6.80 -1.03
CA VAL A 188 -8.19 -5.50 -1.06
C VAL A 188 -9.11 -4.48 -0.41
N LEU A 189 -8.57 -3.78 0.58
CA LEU A 189 -9.19 -2.59 1.17
C LEU A 189 -8.83 -1.38 0.32
N ARG A 190 -9.84 -0.61 -0.07
CA ARG A 190 -9.69 0.61 -0.85
C ARG A 190 -10.21 1.76 -0.02
N VAL A 191 -9.32 2.61 0.45
CA VAL A 191 -9.65 3.80 1.23
C VAL A 191 -9.77 4.98 0.29
N ALA A 192 -10.90 5.68 0.29
CA ALA A 192 -11.07 6.89 -0.51
C ALA A 192 -10.04 7.94 -0.09
N TYR A 193 -9.44 8.64 -1.07
CA TYR A 193 -8.40 9.64 -0.79
C TYR A 193 -8.84 10.74 0.17
N SER A 194 -10.14 11.05 0.20
CA SER A 194 -10.74 12.04 1.10
C SER A 194 -10.75 11.61 2.57
N SER A 195 -10.53 10.33 2.86
CA SER A 195 -10.37 9.80 4.22
C SER A 195 -8.91 9.77 4.67
N GLY A 196 -7.98 10.13 3.78
CA GLY A 196 -6.56 10.21 4.04
C GLY A 196 -6.04 11.65 3.90
N VAL A 197 -4.72 11.75 3.79
CA VAL A 197 -4.00 13.02 3.63
C VAL A 197 -3.37 13.05 2.23
N LYS A 198 -3.29 14.24 1.64
CA LYS A 198 -2.53 14.42 0.39
C LYS A 198 -1.05 14.30 0.69
N PHE A 199 -0.43 13.18 0.31
CA PHE A 199 0.98 12.88 0.59
C PHE A 199 1.92 13.80 -0.18
N GLY A 200 1.70 13.98 -1.48
CA GLY A 200 2.62 14.74 -2.32
C GLY A 200 2.09 15.07 -3.70
N VAL A 201 2.80 15.95 -4.39
CA VAL A 201 2.50 16.36 -5.78
C VAL A 201 3.77 16.26 -6.61
N PHE A 202 3.65 15.78 -7.85
CA PHE A 202 4.79 15.75 -8.75
C PHE A 202 5.18 17.16 -9.19
N THR A 203 6.39 17.60 -8.84
CA THR A 203 7.01 18.83 -9.36
C THR A 203 7.65 18.58 -10.73
N LYS A 204 8.05 17.33 -10.98
CA LYS A 204 8.46 16.83 -12.29
C LYS A 204 7.74 15.50 -12.52
N LYS A 205 6.95 15.37 -13.57
CA LYS A 205 6.26 14.11 -13.88
C LYS A 205 7.26 13.04 -14.34
N PRO A 206 7.00 11.75 -14.06
CA PRO A 206 7.79 10.67 -14.63
C PRO A 206 7.63 10.64 -16.15
N GLN A 207 8.67 10.22 -16.85
CA GLN A 207 8.57 9.80 -18.24
C GLN A 207 8.27 8.31 -18.31
N PHE A 208 7.70 7.84 -19.41
CA PHE A 208 7.38 6.44 -19.59
C PHE A 208 8.29 5.83 -20.65
N LYS A 209 9.02 4.79 -20.27
CA LYS A 209 9.84 4.00 -21.20
C LYS A 209 9.20 2.65 -21.42
N ALA A 210 9.05 2.26 -22.68
CA ALA A 210 8.70 0.90 -23.03
C ALA A 210 9.84 -0.05 -22.63
N GLY A 211 9.47 -1.23 -22.16
CA GLY A 211 10.36 -2.34 -21.87
C GLY A 211 9.72 -3.65 -22.34
N ILE A 212 10.54 -4.69 -22.43
CA ILE A 212 10.09 -6.04 -22.73
C ILE A 212 10.64 -7.00 -21.69
N ILE A 213 9.82 -7.96 -21.28
CA ILE A 213 10.28 -9.15 -20.54
C ILE A 213 10.21 -10.30 -21.53
N GLU A 214 11.36 -10.90 -21.84
CA GLU A 214 11.41 -12.15 -22.59
C GLU A 214 11.41 -13.32 -21.60
N GLN A 215 10.41 -14.18 -21.72
CA GLN A 215 10.31 -15.38 -20.91
C GLN A 215 11.14 -16.52 -21.52
N SER A 216 11.50 -17.50 -20.69
CA SER A 216 12.30 -18.66 -21.13
C SER A 216 11.64 -19.51 -22.22
N ASN A 217 10.32 -19.39 -22.41
CA ASN A 217 9.57 -20.03 -23.50
C ASN A 217 9.51 -19.17 -24.79
N GLY A 218 10.22 -18.05 -24.84
CA GLY A 218 10.22 -17.10 -25.96
C GLY A 218 9.04 -16.13 -25.98
N GLN A 219 8.15 -16.14 -24.98
CA GLN A 219 7.05 -15.17 -24.90
C GLN A 219 7.59 -13.77 -24.53
N ILE A 220 7.22 -12.77 -25.33
CA ILE A 220 7.53 -11.36 -25.06
C ILE A 220 6.35 -10.70 -24.37
N ILE A 221 6.59 -10.11 -23.21
CA ILE A 221 5.63 -9.27 -22.47
C ILE A 221 6.08 -7.82 -22.57
N PRO A 222 5.42 -6.99 -23.41
CA PRO A 222 5.67 -5.57 -23.43
C PRO A 222 5.10 -4.92 -22.16
N PHE A 223 5.85 -4.00 -21.58
CA PHE A 223 5.40 -3.21 -20.44
C PHE A 223 5.92 -1.78 -20.54
N VAL A 224 5.35 -0.90 -19.72
CA VAL A 224 5.76 0.50 -19.63
C VAL A 224 6.22 0.76 -18.20
N LYS A 225 7.42 1.30 -18.04
CA LYS A 225 7.94 1.71 -16.73
C LYS A 225 8.02 3.23 -16.60
N PRO A 226 7.54 3.81 -15.48
CA PRO A 226 7.85 5.19 -15.16
C PRO A 226 9.36 5.32 -14.86
N VAL A 227 9.98 6.39 -15.34
CA VAL A 227 11.40 6.70 -15.14
C VAL A 227 11.56 8.17 -14.79
N GLY A 228 12.29 8.43 -13.72
CA GLY A 228 12.47 9.76 -13.15
C GLY A 228 11.19 10.30 -12.52
N GLY A 229 11.05 11.62 -12.56
CA GLY A 229 10.00 12.33 -11.83
C GLY A 229 10.46 12.69 -10.40
N ILE A 230 9.80 13.69 -9.83
CA ILE A 230 10.08 14.19 -8.48
C ILE A 230 8.73 14.44 -7.82
N LEU A 231 8.45 13.66 -6.77
CA LEU A 231 7.28 13.83 -5.92
C LEU A 231 7.70 14.65 -4.70
N LYS A 232 7.09 15.83 -4.52
CA LYS A 232 7.32 16.67 -3.34
C LYS A 232 6.25 16.35 -2.29
N MET A 233 6.70 15.92 -1.10
CA MET A 233 5.82 15.71 0.06
C MET A 233 5.18 17.04 0.49
N THR A 234 3.93 16.99 0.94
CA THR A 234 3.22 18.15 1.48
C THR A 234 3.57 18.39 2.95
N GLU A 235 3.39 19.63 3.43
CA GLU A 235 3.56 19.97 4.85
C GLU A 235 2.56 19.19 5.75
N GLU A 236 1.35 18.94 5.25
CA GLU A 236 0.35 18.15 5.97
C GLU A 236 0.85 16.72 6.19
N ALA A 237 1.43 16.10 5.16
CA ALA A 237 1.99 14.77 5.28
C ALA A 237 3.22 14.74 6.20
N GLU A 238 4.08 15.75 6.14
CA GLU A 238 5.23 15.89 7.03
C GLU A 238 4.82 15.94 8.51
N LYS A 239 3.78 16.71 8.84
CA LYS A 239 3.27 16.81 10.23
C LYS A 239 2.79 15.48 10.79
N VAL A 240 2.23 14.61 9.94
CA VAL A 240 1.80 13.26 10.37
C VAL A 240 2.99 12.42 10.81
N PHE A 241 4.11 12.44 10.06
CA PHE A 241 5.32 11.70 10.45
C PHE A 241 5.98 12.28 11.70
N LEU A 242 5.89 13.59 11.91
CA LEU A 242 6.47 14.26 13.07
C LEU A 242 5.57 14.21 14.32
N GLY A 243 4.34 13.71 14.21
CA GLY A 243 3.37 13.68 15.31
C GLY A 243 2.90 15.08 15.75
N CYS A 244 2.97 16.08 14.87
CA CYS A 244 2.60 17.47 15.15
C CYS A 244 1.18 17.85 14.68
N GLY A 245 0.22 16.93 14.81
CA GLY A 245 -1.16 17.06 14.35
C GLY A 245 -2.16 17.29 15.48
#